data_AF-A0A355EIH3-F1
#
_entry.id   AF-A0A355EIH3-F1
#
_cell.length_a   1.000
_cell.length_b   1.000
_cell.length_c   1.000
_cell.angle_alpha   90.00
_cell.angle_beta   90.00
_cell.angle_gamma   90.00
#
_symmetry.space_group_name_H-M   'P 1'
#
loop_
_entity.id
_entity.type
_entity.pdbx_description
1 polymer ?
#
loop_
_entity_poly.entity_id
_entity_poly.type
_entity_poly.pdbx_seq_one_letter_code
_entity_poly.pdbx_strand_id
1 'polypeptide(L)'
;VAAAMAQRLPCPPKAGRRSFVVITGGEPALQIDTALIDELHSRNWEIAIETNGTLPIPDGMDWITVSPKAGAPIVITSGDELKLLHPQNGLDPAAFETLNFSHFILQPVDNQFLDENTRLCLDYCLTHPPWRLGLQMHKVLGIR
;
A
#
# COMPACT_ATOMS: atom_id res chain seq x y z
N VAL A 1 -18.31 6.69 -8.37
CA VAL A 1 -18.00 5.25 -8.17
C VAL A 1 -18.75 4.65 -6.96
N ALA A 2 -18.93 5.44 -5.89
CA ALA A 2 -19.64 5.08 -4.66
C ALA A 2 -20.95 4.28 -4.85
N ALA A 3 -21.91 4.79 -5.64
CA ALA A 3 -23.22 4.15 -5.81
C ALA A 3 -23.15 2.74 -6.42
N ALA A 4 -22.19 2.49 -7.33
CA ALA A 4 -22.00 1.18 -7.93
C ALA A 4 -21.29 0.20 -6.99
N MET A 5 -20.43 0.69 -6.09
CA MET A 5 -19.77 -0.12 -5.06
C MET A 5 -20.72 -0.46 -3.91
N ALA A 6 -21.54 0.49 -3.47
CA ALA A 6 -22.55 0.33 -2.41
C ALA A 6 -23.46 -0.90 -2.61
N GLN A 7 -23.78 -1.24 -3.87
CA GLN A 7 -24.61 -2.39 -4.23
C GLN A 7 -23.85 -3.72 -4.27
N ARG A 8 -22.52 -3.69 -4.32
CA ARG A 8 -21.64 -4.87 -4.45
C ARG A 8 -20.88 -5.20 -3.17
N LEU A 9 -20.81 -4.25 -2.23
CA LEU A 9 -20.17 -4.48 -0.94
C LEU A 9 -20.98 -5.51 -0.14
N PRO A 10 -20.31 -6.50 0.46
CA PRO A 10 -20.98 -7.45 1.35
C PRO A 10 -21.63 -6.71 2.53
N CYS A 11 -22.68 -7.32 3.08
CA CYS A 11 -23.32 -6.81 4.29
C CYS A 11 -22.26 -6.70 5.41
N PRO A 12 -22.20 -5.58 6.16
CA PRO A 12 -21.25 -5.45 7.26
C PRO A 12 -21.41 -6.61 8.28
N PRO A 13 -20.31 -7.09 8.88
CA PRO A 13 -20.32 -8.21 9.79
C PRO A 13 -21.15 -7.90 11.04
N LYS A 14 -21.56 -8.96 11.76
CA LYS A 14 -22.33 -8.85 13.01
C LYS A 14 -21.64 -7.93 14.03
N ALA A 15 -22.45 -7.34 14.92
CA ALA A 15 -22.03 -6.39 15.94
C ALA A 15 -20.73 -6.79 16.65
N GLY A 16 -19.79 -5.84 16.73
CA GLY A 16 -18.48 -6.01 17.37
C GLY A 16 -17.31 -6.28 16.44
N ARG A 17 -17.50 -6.35 15.12
CA ARG A 17 -16.41 -6.44 14.13
C ARG A 17 -16.47 -5.27 13.14
N ARG A 18 -15.33 -4.66 12.84
CA ARG A 18 -15.20 -3.72 11.71
C ARG A 18 -14.90 -4.51 10.44
N SER A 19 -15.56 -4.12 9.34
CA SER A 19 -15.12 -4.54 8.01
C SER A 19 -13.84 -3.80 7.65
N PHE A 20 -13.02 -4.40 6.80
CA PHE A 20 -11.81 -3.78 6.27
C PHE A 20 -11.81 -3.90 4.76
N VAL A 21 -11.49 -2.82 4.06
CA VAL A 21 -11.28 -2.80 2.61
C VAL A 21 -9.91 -2.26 2.28
N VAL A 22 -9.24 -2.91 1.33
CA VAL A 22 -8.05 -2.37 0.69
C VAL A 22 -8.44 -1.88 -0.70
N ILE A 23 -8.38 -0.57 -0.90
CA ILE A 23 -8.58 0.07 -2.19
C ILE A 23 -7.26 0.01 -2.96
N THR A 24 -7.24 -0.81 -4.00
CA THR A 24 -6.07 -1.04 -4.86
C THR A 24 -6.53 -1.19 -6.31
N GLY A 25 -5.63 -1.61 -7.22
CA GLY A 25 -5.90 -1.78 -8.64
C GLY A 25 -4.73 -1.23 -9.46
N GLY A 26 -5.01 -0.63 -10.62
CA GLY A 26 -4.00 0.13 -11.38
C GLY A 26 -3.43 1.27 -10.53
N GLU A 27 -4.03 2.47 -10.64
CA GLU A 27 -3.79 3.54 -9.68
C GLU A 27 -5.15 3.95 -9.06
N PRO A 28 -5.41 3.65 -7.77
CA PRO A 28 -6.70 3.96 -7.15
C PRO A 28 -6.99 5.46 -7.06
N ALA A 29 -5.98 6.32 -6.96
CA ALA A 29 -6.13 7.77 -6.91
C ALA A 29 -6.82 8.35 -8.18
N LEU A 30 -6.87 7.60 -9.28
CA LEU A 30 -7.60 8.00 -10.50
C LEU A 30 -9.12 7.91 -10.38
N GLN A 31 -9.64 7.13 -9.42
CA GLN A 31 -11.07 6.78 -9.35
C GLN A 31 -11.69 7.01 -7.97
N ILE A 32 -10.87 7.04 -6.91
CA ILE A 32 -11.35 7.27 -5.56
C ILE A 32 -11.85 8.71 -5.40
N ASP A 33 -13.00 8.85 -4.75
CA ASP A 33 -13.65 10.12 -4.46
C ASP A 33 -14.13 10.14 -3.00
N THR A 34 -14.33 11.34 -2.43
CA THR A 34 -14.81 11.50 -1.05
C THR A 34 -16.16 10.80 -0.82
N ALA A 35 -17.02 10.75 -1.83
CA ALA A 35 -18.32 10.08 -1.73
C ALA A 35 -18.20 8.57 -1.45
N LEU A 36 -17.19 7.89 -2.01
CA LEU A 36 -16.93 6.49 -1.71
C LEU A 36 -16.42 6.29 -0.27
N ILE A 37 -15.55 7.19 0.19
CA ILE A 37 -14.97 7.16 1.55
C ILE A 37 -16.09 7.31 2.58
N ASP A 38 -16.92 8.35 2.41
CA ASP A 38 -18.06 8.62 3.28
C ASP A 38 -19.04 7.44 3.34
N GLU A 39 -19.32 6.82 2.19
CA GLU A 39 -20.23 5.67 2.12
C GLU A 39 -19.66 4.46 2.87
N LEU A 40 -18.36 4.18 2.74
CA LEU A 40 -17.69 3.08 3.45
C LEU A 40 -17.66 3.32 4.96
N HIS A 41 -17.32 4.53 5.40
CA HIS A 41 -17.34 4.91 6.80
C HIS A 41 -18.75 4.89 7.41
N SER A 42 -19.79 5.29 6.66
CA SER A 42 -21.18 5.20 7.13
C SER A 42 -21.62 3.76 7.43
N ARG A 43 -20.94 2.78 6.81
CA ARG A 43 -21.14 1.34 7.02
C ARG A 43 -20.16 0.74 8.04
N ASN A 44 -19.37 1.57 8.74
CA ASN A 44 -18.35 1.18 9.71
C ASN A 44 -17.26 0.27 9.12
N TRP A 45 -16.80 0.59 7.91
CA TRP A 45 -15.62 -0.02 7.30
C TRP A 45 -14.38 0.80 7.67
N GLU A 46 -13.27 0.11 7.86
CA GLU A 46 -11.92 0.68 7.89
C GLU A 46 -11.32 0.58 6.47
N ILE A 47 -10.69 1.66 6.02
CA ILE A 47 -10.29 1.86 4.63
C ILE A 47 -8.78 2.02 4.54
N ALA A 48 -8.13 1.05 3.88
CA ALA A 48 -6.75 1.17 3.46
C ALA A 48 -6.65 1.47 1.96
N ILE A 49 -5.59 2.16 1.54
CA ILE A 49 -5.27 2.39 0.13
C ILE A 49 -3.84 1.95 -0.20
N GLU A 50 -3.66 1.37 -1.38
CA GLU A 50 -2.37 0.98 -1.95
C GLU A 50 -2.15 1.77 -3.25
N THR A 51 -1.33 2.82 -3.20
CA THR A 51 -1.11 3.76 -4.31
C THR A 51 0.36 3.81 -4.73
N ASN A 52 0.63 4.19 -5.98
CA ASN A 52 1.99 4.48 -6.44
C ASN A 52 2.52 5.85 -5.94
N GLY A 53 1.66 6.69 -5.33
CA GLY A 53 2.03 7.98 -4.76
C GLY A 53 2.22 9.13 -5.75
N THR A 54 1.85 8.93 -7.03
CA THR A 54 2.02 9.94 -8.10
C THR A 54 0.90 10.99 -8.15
N LEU A 55 -0.23 10.73 -7.47
CA LEU A 55 -1.41 11.58 -7.43
C LEU A 55 -1.84 11.82 -5.98
N PRO A 56 -2.43 12.99 -5.67
CA PRO A 56 -3.05 13.22 -4.36
C PRO A 56 -4.27 12.30 -4.19
N ILE A 57 -4.57 11.97 -2.94
CA ILE A 57 -5.75 11.19 -2.55
C ILE A 57 -6.64 12.05 -1.65
N PRO A 58 -7.97 11.85 -1.64
CA PRO A 58 -8.85 12.54 -0.71
C PRO A 58 -8.55 12.17 0.74
N ASP A 59 -8.84 13.08 1.66
CA ASP A 59 -8.76 12.81 3.09
C ASP A 59 -9.75 11.71 3.52
N GLY A 60 -9.50 11.10 4.68
CA GLY A 60 -10.36 10.07 5.27
C GLY A 60 -9.93 8.63 5.00
N MET A 61 -8.73 8.41 4.47
CA MET A 61 -8.10 7.09 4.53
C MET A 61 -7.71 6.76 5.97
N ASP A 62 -8.02 5.55 6.43
CA ASP A 62 -7.60 5.06 7.75
C ASP A 62 -6.17 4.52 7.71
N TRP A 63 -5.72 4.04 6.54
CA TRP A 63 -4.36 3.55 6.31
C TRP A 63 -3.86 3.85 4.89
N ILE A 64 -2.72 4.50 4.77
CA ILE A 64 -2.11 4.89 3.49
C ILE A 64 -0.81 4.11 3.29
N THR A 65 -0.81 3.23 2.30
CA THR A 65 0.39 2.59 1.77
C THR A 65 0.81 3.22 0.45
N VAL A 66 2.02 3.78 0.41
CA VAL A 66 2.64 4.32 -0.80
C VAL A 66 3.74 3.39 -1.30
N SER A 67 3.68 3.01 -2.58
CA SER A 67 4.67 2.16 -3.24
C SER A 67 5.30 2.85 -4.45
N PRO A 68 6.34 3.69 -4.24
CA PRO A 68 6.98 4.47 -5.30
C PRO A 68 7.52 3.58 -6.43
N LYS A 69 7.52 4.12 -7.65
CA LYS A 69 8.02 3.45 -8.87
C LYS A 69 9.19 4.22 -9.43
N ALA A 70 10.22 3.51 -9.91
CA ALA A 70 11.35 4.14 -10.58
C ALA A 70 10.91 5.04 -11.74
N GLY A 71 11.46 6.25 -11.81
CA GLY A 71 11.16 7.23 -12.85
C GLY A 71 9.82 7.96 -12.73
N ALA A 72 9.04 7.72 -11.67
CA ALA A 72 7.79 8.43 -11.40
C ALA A 72 7.97 9.46 -10.27
N PRO A 73 7.32 10.64 -10.34
CA PRO A 73 7.32 11.60 -9.24
C PRO A 73 6.53 11.05 -8.04
N ILE A 74 6.90 11.50 -6.85
CA ILE A 74 6.13 11.23 -5.62
C ILE A 74 5.54 12.54 -5.10
N VAL A 75 4.22 12.58 -4.94
CA VAL A 75 3.51 13.74 -4.38
C VAL A 75 2.97 13.46 -2.98
N ILE A 76 2.73 12.20 -2.64
CA ILE A 76 2.37 11.78 -1.29
C ILE A 76 3.64 11.50 -0.49
N THR A 77 4.02 12.45 0.36
CA THR A 77 5.25 12.40 1.16
C THR A 77 5.02 12.04 2.63
N SER A 78 3.80 11.65 2.98
CA SER A 78 3.42 11.18 4.32
C SER A 78 2.32 10.13 4.29
N GLY A 79 2.33 9.23 5.28
CA GLY A 79 1.33 8.18 5.43
C GLY A 79 1.74 7.14 6.48
N ASP A 80 1.09 5.99 6.47
CA ASP A 80 1.35 4.93 7.44
C ASP A 80 2.51 4.04 7.01
N GLU A 81 2.52 3.62 5.74
CA GLU A 81 3.48 2.68 5.19
C GLU A 81 4.09 3.18 3.87
N LEU A 82 5.42 3.25 3.80
CA LEU A 82 6.15 3.29 2.55
C LEU A 82 6.64 1.89 2.22
N LYS A 83 6.06 1.28 1.19
CA LYS A 83 6.38 -0.09 0.74
C LYS A 83 7.08 -0.06 -0.60
N LEU A 84 8.39 -0.16 -0.56
CA LEU A 84 9.22 -0.09 -1.74
C LEU A 84 9.52 -1.49 -2.30
N LEU A 85 9.21 -1.70 -3.59
CA LEU A 85 9.71 -2.88 -4.29
C LEU A 85 11.22 -2.76 -4.51
N HIS A 86 11.99 -3.79 -4.20
CA HIS A 86 13.45 -3.79 -4.34
C HIS A 86 13.97 -5.14 -4.86
N PRO A 87 14.98 -5.15 -5.75
CA PRO A 87 15.64 -4.01 -6.37
C PRO A 87 14.81 -3.33 -7.47
N GLN A 88 14.98 -2.01 -7.64
CA GLN A 88 14.47 -1.23 -8.77
C GLN A 88 15.59 -0.33 -9.31
N ASN A 89 15.87 -0.40 -10.62
CA ASN A 89 16.92 0.43 -11.21
C ASN A 89 16.57 1.93 -11.11
N GLY A 90 17.51 2.75 -10.66
CA GLY A 90 17.31 4.20 -10.49
C GLY A 90 16.53 4.59 -9.24
N LEU A 91 16.32 3.67 -8.30
CA LEU A 91 15.60 3.94 -7.06
C LEU A 91 16.32 3.30 -5.87
N ASP A 92 16.97 4.15 -5.07
CA ASP A 92 17.63 3.80 -3.82
C ASP A 92 16.65 3.94 -2.65
N PRO A 93 16.45 2.92 -1.79
CA PRO A 93 15.60 3.05 -0.61
C PRO A 93 15.99 4.25 0.28
N ALA A 94 17.28 4.56 0.41
CA ALA A 94 17.74 5.67 1.26
C ALA A 94 17.15 7.04 0.87
N ALA A 95 16.73 7.20 -0.40
CA ALA A 95 16.10 8.43 -0.88
C ALA A 95 14.74 8.73 -0.22
N PHE A 96 14.10 7.72 0.41
CA PHE A 96 12.76 7.84 0.99
C PHE A 96 12.77 8.01 2.51
N GLU A 97 13.90 7.83 3.18
CA GLU A 97 13.99 7.83 4.65
C GLU A 97 13.66 9.18 5.29
N THR A 98 13.72 10.26 4.51
CA THR A 98 13.36 11.62 4.96
C THR A 98 11.86 11.91 4.86
N LEU A 99 11.08 11.00 4.24
CA LEU A 99 9.63 11.14 4.13
C LEU A 99 8.93 10.76 5.43
N ASN A 100 7.73 11.30 5.65
CA ASN A 100 7.03 11.16 6.92
C ASN A 100 6.12 9.91 6.94
N PHE A 101 6.74 8.73 7.03
CA PHE A 101 6.02 7.45 7.15
C PHE A 101 6.33 6.74 8.47
N SER A 102 5.32 6.10 9.04
CA SER A 102 5.47 5.31 10.27
C SER A 102 6.23 4.00 10.03
N HIS A 103 6.12 3.45 8.82
CA HIS A 103 6.65 2.14 8.46
C HIS A 103 7.40 2.18 7.13
N PHE A 104 8.65 1.73 7.14
CA PHE A 104 9.47 1.56 5.94
C PHE A 104 9.63 0.07 5.64
N ILE A 105 9.06 -0.39 4.53
CA ILE A 105 9.01 -1.79 4.13
C ILE A 105 9.75 -1.97 2.81
N LEU A 106 10.73 -2.87 2.77
CA LEU A 106 11.30 -3.40 1.53
C LEU A 106 10.60 -4.68 1.15
N GLN A 107 9.99 -4.70 -0.02
CA GLN A 107 9.35 -5.88 -0.58
C GLN A 107 10.14 -6.38 -1.79
N PRO A 108 10.55 -7.67 -1.83
CA PRO A 108 11.24 -8.22 -2.97
C PRO A 108 10.41 -8.08 -4.26
N VAL A 109 11.05 -7.68 -5.36
CA VAL A 109 10.41 -7.78 -6.68
C VAL A 109 10.13 -9.24 -6.98
N ASP A 110 8.87 -9.55 -7.25
CA ASP A 110 8.46 -10.90 -7.65
C ASP A 110 8.70 -11.12 -9.14
N ASN A 111 9.83 -11.75 -9.45
CA ASN A 111 10.24 -12.17 -10.78
C ASN A 111 11.09 -13.46 -10.67
N GLN A 112 11.71 -13.89 -11.77
CA GLN A 112 12.55 -15.09 -11.80
C GLN A 112 13.75 -15.09 -10.81
N PHE A 113 14.08 -13.93 -10.22
CA PHE A 113 15.14 -13.74 -9.23
C PHE A 113 14.60 -13.53 -7.81
N LEU A 114 13.36 -13.95 -7.51
CA LEU A 114 12.71 -13.72 -6.21
C LEU A 114 13.59 -14.09 -5.00
N ASP A 115 14.26 -15.24 -5.03
CA ASP A 115 15.12 -15.68 -3.93
C ASP A 115 16.31 -14.73 -3.70
N GLU A 116 16.92 -14.25 -4.79
CA GLU A 116 18.01 -13.27 -4.75
C GLU A 116 17.50 -11.91 -4.26
N ASN A 117 16.39 -11.43 -4.81
CA ASN A 117 15.75 -10.17 -4.40
C ASN A 117 15.37 -10.21 -2.92
N THR A 118 14.93 -11.36 -2.42
CA THR A 118 14.59 -11.56 -1.00
C THR A 118 15.82 -11.44 -0.11
N ARG A 119 16.95 -12.05 -0.50
CA ARG A 119 18.22 -11.90 0.23
C ARG A 119 18.71 -10.45 0.21
N LEU A 120 18.66 -9.78 -0.95
CA LEU A 120 19.03 -8.36 -1.06
C LEU A 120 18.21 -7.47 -0.13
N CYS A 121 16.88 -7.66 -0.08
CA CYS A 121 16.02 -6.92 0.83
C CYS A 121 16.35 -7.22 2.30
N LEU A 122 16.56 -8.49 2.64
CA LEU A 122 16.91 -8.91 4.01
C LEU A 122 18.22 -8.28 4.46
N ASP A 123 19.27 -8.37 3.66
CA ASP A 123 20.59 -7.81 3.95
C ASP A 123 20.52 -6.29 4.12
N TYR A 124 19.74 -5.62 3.27
CA TYR A 124 19.51 -4.18 3.39
C TYR A 124 18.81 -3.82 4.71
N CYS A 125 17.71 -4.49 5.05
CA CYS A 125 16.98 -4.23 6.29
C CYS A 125 17.82 -4.48 7.56
N LEU A 126 18.70 -5.48 7.54
CA LEU A 126 19.60 -5.78 8.67
C LEU A 126 20.65 -4.68 8.89
N THR A 127 21.01 -3.94 7.84
CA THR A 127 22.09 -2.94 7.86
C THR A 127 21.57 -1.50 7.88
N HIS A 128 20.29 -1.27 7.54
CA HIS A 128 19.66 0.05 7.41
C HIS A 128 18.33 0.12 8.17
N PRO A 129 18.31 0.19 9.52
CA PRO A 129 17.11 0.59 10.24
C PRO A 129 16.72 2.01 9.79
N PRO A 130 15.45 2.30 9.45
CA PRO A 130 14.23 1.67 9.96
C PRO A 130 13.59 0.59 9.07
N TRP A 131 14.25 0.16 7.99
CA TRP A 131 13.65 -0.74 7.00
C TRP A 131 13.34 -2.14 7.56
N ARG A 132 12.19 -2.68 7.17
CA ARG A 132 11.75 -4.04 7.50
C ARG A 132 11.39 -4.80 6.23
N LEU A 133 11.62 -6.12 6.24
CA LEU A 133 11.28 -7.00 5.12
C LEU A 133 9.76 -7.22 5.06
N GLY A 134 9.15 -6.95 3.91
CA GLY A 134 7.78 -7.28 3.58
C GLY A 134 7.71 -8.40 2.55
N LEU A 135 6.92 -9.45 2.81
CA LEU A 135 6.74 -10.56 1.88
C LEU A 135 5.31 -10.59 1.34
N GLN A 136 5.16 -11.01 0.09
CA GLN A 136 3.84 -11.25 -0.51
C GLN A 136 3.24 -12.55 0.02
N MET A 137 2.77 -12.53 1.27
CA MET A 137 2.33 -13.72 2.00
C MET A 137 1.25 -14.51 1.29
N HIS A 138 0.34 -13.86 0.55
CA HIS A 138 -0.67 -14.55 -0.25
C HIS A 138 -0.05 -15.50 -1.29
N LYS A 139 1.08 -15.13 -1.91
CA LYS A 139 1.80 -16.00 -2.86
C LYS A 139 2.48 -17.17 -2.16
N VAL A 140 3.11 -16.89 -1.02
CA VAL A 140 3.74 -17.93 -0.17
C VAL A 140 2.70 -18.98 0.26
N LEU A 141 1.48 -18.53 0.58
CA LEU A 141 0.37 -19.40 0.99
C LEU A 141 -0.44 -19.98 -0.17
N GLY A 142 -0.19 -19.57 -1.42
CA GLY A 142 -0.95 -20.03 -2.59
C GLY A 142 -2.39 -19.50 -2.68
N ILE A 143 -2.67 -18.33 -2.10
CA ILE A 143 -3.98 -17.66 -2.12
C ILE A 143 -3.99 -16.63 -3.26
N ARG A 144 -5.08 -16.59 -4.05
CA ARG A 144 -5.31 -15.64 -5.15
C ARG A 144 -6.60 -14.87 -4.94
#